data_AF-A0A4P9VFU3-F1
#
_entry.id   AF-A0A4P9VFU3-F1
#
_cell.length_a   1.000
_cell.length_b   1.000
_cell.length_c   1.000
_cell.angle_alpha   90.00
_cell.angle_beta   90.00
_cell.angle_gamma   90.00
#
_symmetry.space_group_name_H-M   'P 1'
#
loop_
_entity.id
_entity.type
_entity.pdbx_description
1 polymer ?
#
loop_
_entity_poly.entity_id
_entity_poly.type
_entity_poly.pdbx_seq_one_letter_code
_entity_poly.pdbx_strand_id
1 'polypeptide(L)'
;MTAKVEIKETRNNSRPFKPRCNIVIELLGQLHDRDIILEYSGVESYSFNGLKNPYNWGDTYHGDVAFHEVRISENGLIYHEILLASEAKYYIECKGFKCIEKIHT
;
A
#
# COMPACT_ATOMS: atom_id res chain seq x y z
N MET A 1 -3.90 -17.52 -2.63
CA MET A 1 -2.98 -16.38 -2.56
C MET A 1 -3.45 -15.33 -3.54
N THR A 2 -3.77 -14.13 -3.07
CA THR A 2 -4.20 -13.02 -3.93
C THR A 2 -3.62 -11.75 -3.33
N ALA A 3 -2.79 -11.05 -4.08
CA ALA A 3 -2.39 -9.71 -3.69
C ALA A 3 -3.52 -8.72 -4.02
N LYS A 4 -3.68 -7.71 -3.15
CA LYS A 4 -4.81 -6.79 -3.21
C LYS A 4 -4.47 -5.44 -2.59
N VAL A 5 -5.14 -4.40 -3.05
CA VAL A 5 -5.11 -3.05 -2.47
C VAL A 5 -6.53 -2.69 -2.05
N GLU A 6 -6.70 -2.26 -0.81
CA GLU A 6 -7.98 -1.86 -0.25
C GLU A 6 -7.87 -0.45 0.34
N ILE A 7 -8.81 0.42 -0.03
CA ILE A 7 -8.89 1.80 0.46
C ILE A 7 -10.22 1.97 1.19
N LYS A 8 -10.15 2.33 2.47
CA LYS A 8 -11.31 2.46 3.36
C LYS A 8 -11.37 3.84 3.95
N GLU A 9 -12.50 4.52 3.77
CA GLU A 9 -12.81 5.73 4.51
C GLU A 9 -13.82 5.42 5.61
N THR A 10 -13.40 5.58 6.86
CA THR A 10 -14.25 5.37 8.03
C THR A 10 -14.75 6.71 8.55
N ARG A 11 -16.03 6.81 8.90
CA ARG A 11 -16.66 8.01 9.46
C ARG A 11 -17.48 7.64 10.69
N ASN A 12 -17.58 8.54 11.66
CA ASN A 12 -18.58 8.44 12.73
C ASN A 12 -19.99 8.72 12.19
N ASN A 13 -21.02 8.17 12.84
CA ASN A 13 -22.41 8.29 12.40
C ASN A 13 -23.07 9.64 12.76
N SER A 14 -22.36 10.53 13.45
CA SER A 14 -22.87 11.82 13.93
C SER A 14 -21.98 12.98 13.53
N ARG A 15 -22.56 14.18 13.38
CA ARG A 15 -21.81 15.39 13.05
C ARG A 15 -21.12 15.99 14.30
N PRO A 16 -19.95 16.66 14.15
CA PRO A 16 -19.16 16.75 12.94
C PRO A 16 -18.52 15.39 12.58
N PHE A 17 -18.46 15.10 11.29
CA PHE A 17 -17.83 13.88 10.81
C PHE A 17 -16.31 13.95 11.00
N LYS A 18 -15.71 12.85 11.44
CA LYS A 18 -14.27 12.66 11.59
C LYS A 18 -13.83 11.56 10.62
N PRO A 19 -13.67 11.86 9.33
CA PRO A 19 -13.23 10.87 8.35
C PRO A 19 -11.80 10.41 8.68
N ARG A 20 -11.54 9.12 8.50
CA ARG A 20 -10.21 8.53 8.56
C ARG A 20 -10.03 7.62 7.36
N CYS A 21 -9.07 7.95 6.50
CA CYS A 21 -8.64 7.09 5.42
C CYS A 21 -7.63 6.07 5.95
N ASN A 22 -7.86 4.80 5.62
CA ASN A 22 -6.94 3.70 5.87
C ASN A 22 -6.72 2.95 4.56
N ILE A 23 -5.49 2.45 4.37
CA ILE A 23 -5.14 1.63 3.22
C ILE A 23 -4.58 0.30 3.74
N VAL A 24 -4.96 -0.81 3.11
CA VAL A 24 -4.35 -2.12 3.34
C VAL A 24 -3.84 -2.65 2.00
N ILE A 25 -2.57 -3.04 1.96
CA ILE A 25 -1.97 -3.69 0.80
C ILE A 25 -1.53 -5.08 1.23
N GLU A 26 -2.02 -6.11 0.56
CA GLU A 26 -1.51 -7.48 0.70
C GLU A 26 -0.69 -7.83 -0.53
N LEU A 27 0.54 -8.25 -0.32
CA LEU A 27 1.52 -8.64 -1.33
C LEU A 27 1.93 -10.09 -1.10
N LEU A 28 2.42 -10.75 -2.14
CA LEU A 28 3.05 -12.06 -1.99
C LEU A 28 4.55 -11.85 -1.72
N GLY A 29 5.14 -12.70 -0.88
CA GLY A 29 6.59 -12.82 -0.78
C GLY A 29 7.19 -13.27 -2.11
N GLN A 30 8.47 -13.00 -2.36
CA GLN A 30 9.11 -13.28 -3.65
C GLN A 30 9.05 -14.76 -4.08
N LEU A 31 9.02 -15.68 -3.13
CA LEU A 31 8.89 -17.13 -3.39
C LEU A 31 7.43 -17.62 -3.31
N HIS A 32 6.47 -16.69 -3.19
CA HIS A 32 5.07 -16.95 -2.88
C HIS A 32 4.90 -17.88 -1.66
N ASP A 33 5.81 -17.75 -0.69
CA ASP A 33 5.86 -18.55 0.54
C ASP A 33 5.21 -17.84 1.75
N ARG A 34 4.77 -16.60 1.55
CA ARG A 34 4.13 -15.76 2.58
C ARG A 34 3.27 -14.68 1.97
N ASP A 35 2.36 -14.16 2.77
CA ASP A 35 1.69 -12.89 2.53
C ASP A 35 2.40 -11.77 3.32
N ILE A 36 2.63 -10.62 2.70
CA ILE A 36 3.13 -9.39 3.32
C ILE A 36 1.96 -8.40 3.37
N ILE A 37 1.49 -8.08 4.57
CA ILE A 37 0.34 -7.20 4.80
C ILE A 37 0.85 -5.86 5.33
N LEU A 38 0.61 -4.80 4.57
CA LEU A 38 0.97 -3.43 4.87
C LEU A 38 -0.30 -2.67 5.27
N GLU A 39 -0.39 -2.24 6.52
CA GLU A 39 -1.53 -1.49 7.06
C GLU A 39 -1.13 -0.03 7.29
N TYR A 40 -1.87 0.89 6.66
CA TYR A 40 -1.69 2.34 6.79
C TYR A 40 -2.93 2.95 7.43
N SER A 41 -2.71 3.73 8.49
CA SER A 41 -3.78 4.37 9.26
C SER A 41 -3.62 5.89 9.28
N GLY A 42 -4.75 6.59 9.20
CA GLY A 42 -4.75 8.05 9.11
C GLY A 42 -3.94 8.53 7.90
N VAL A 43 -4.23 7.96 6.74
CA VAL A 43 -3.63 8.33 5.45
C VAL A 43 -4.05 9.76 5.11
N GLU A 44 -3.08 10.63 4.86
CA GLU A 44 -3.29 12.03 4.48
C GLU A 44 -3.14 12.22 2.97
N SER A 45 -2.24 11.46 2.33
CA SER A 45 -2.09 11.45 0.88
C SER A 45 -1.66 10.07 0.37
N TYR A 46 -2.07 9.73 -0.85
CA TYR A 46 -1.55 8.56 -1.56
C TYR A 46 -1.60 8.77 -3.07
N SER A 47 -0.72 8.08 -3.81
CA SER A 47 -0.79 7.99 -5.27
C SER A 47 -0.27 6.66 -5.77
N PHE A 48 -0.89 6.16 -6.84
CA PHE A 48 -0.47 4.96 -7.57
C PHE A 48 -0.17 5.39 -9.00
N ASN A 49 1.11 5.47 -9.34
CA ASN A 49 1.59 5.98 -10.62
C ASN A 49 2.26 4.87 -11.41
N GLY A 50 2.14 4.87 -12.74
CA GLY A 50 2.63 3.78 -13.56
C GLY A 50 2.13 3.90 -14.99
N LEU A 51 2.67 3.08 -15.87
CA LEU A 51 2.22 2.97 -17.25
C LEU A 51 1.55 1.63 -17.45
N LYS A 52 0.58 1.58 -18.36
CA LYS A 52 -0.06 0.33 -18.77
C LYS A 52 1.03 -0.65 -19.20
N ASN A 53 1.16 -1.77 -18.49
CA ASN A 53 2.09 -2.81 -18.89
C ASN A 53 1.56 -3.41 -20.23
N PRO A 54 2.32 -3.28 -21.33
CA PRO A 54 1.85 -3.69 -22.65
C PRO A 54 1.85 -5.21 -22.83
N TYR A 55 2.52 -5.96 -21.94
CA TYR A 55 2.68 -7.41 -22.01
C TYR A 55 1.79 -8.15 -21.01
N ASN A 56 1.58 -7.59 -19.81
CA ASN A 56 0.70 -8.15 -18.80
C ASN A 56 -0.12 -7.05 -18.13
N TRP A 57 -1.38 -6.88 -18.57
CA TRP A 57 -2.27 -5.86 -18.02
C TRP A 57 -2.51 -6.04 -16.51
N GLY A 58 -2.48 -7.29 -16.01
CA GLY A 58 -2.68 -7.61 -14.60
C GLY A 58 -1.59 -7.06 -13.68
N ASP A 59 -0.40 -6.80 -14.23
CA ASP A 59 0.75 -6.27 -13.48
C ASP A 59 0.89 -4.74 -13.61
N THR A 60 -0.04 -4.06 -14.29
CA THR A 60 0.10 -2.62 -14.60
C THR A 60 0.30 -1.74 -13.36
N TYR A 61 -0.38 -2.06 -12.26
CA TYR A 61 -0.23 -1.40 -10.98
C TYR A 61 -0.12 -2.45 -9.88
N HIS A 62 0.50 -3.59 -10.16
CA HIS A 62 0.50 -4.75 -9.27
C HIS A 62 1.69 -5.65 -9.62
N GLY A 63 2.10 -6.54 -8.70
CA GLY A 63 3.14 -7.54 -8.95
C GLY A 63 4.23 -7.54 -7.88
N ASP A 64 5.41 -8.03 -8.25
CA ASP A 64 6.53 -8.17 -7.33
C ASP A 64 7.06 -6.81 -6.87
N VAL A 65 7.42 -6.72 -5.60
CA VAL A 65 8.13 -5.55 -5.06
C VAL A 65 9.58 -5.59 -5.51
N ALA A 66 9.97 -4.62 -6.33
CA ALA A 66 11.36 -4.42 -6.72
C ALA A 66 12.12 -3.66 -5.63
N PHE A 67 11.49 -2.68 -5.00
CA PHE A 67 12.07 -1.87 -3.94
C PHE A 67 10.98 -1.25 -3.06
N HIS A 68 11.28 -0.97 -1.80
CA HIS A 68 10.46 -0.09 -0.98
C HIS A 68 11.29 0.67 0.06
N GLU A 69 10.79 1.84 0.46
CA GLU A 69 11.41 2.70 1.47
C GLU A 69 10.35 3.28 2.40
N VAL A 70 10.65 3.33 3.70
CA VAL A 70 9.85 4.03 4.70
C VAL A 70 10.70 5.14 5.32
N ARG A 71 10.20 6.37 5.25
CA ARG A 71 10.88 7.57 5.76
C ARG A 71 9.90 8.48 6.49
N ILE A 72 10.43 9.51 7.15
CA ILE A 72 9.62 10.60 7.72
C ILE A 72 9.56 11.75 6.70
N SER A 73 8.36 12.24 6.40
CA SER A 73 8.15 13.38 5.49
C SER A 73 8.46 14.71 6.17
N GLU A 74 8.52 15.78 5.38
CA GLU A 74 8.69 17.16 5.88
C GLU A 74 7.56 17.58 6.85
N ASN A 75 6.39 16.95 6.75
CA ASN A 75 5.25 17.18 7.64
C ASN A 75 5.30 16.36 8.93
N GLY A 76 6.37 15.58 9.15
CA GLY A 76 6.50 14.69 10.30
C GLY A 76 5.63 13.43 10.23
N LEU A 77 5.14 13.06 9.05
CA LEU A 77 4.33 11.86 8.81
C LEU A 77 5.19 10.72 8.28
N ILE A 78 4.67 9.50 8.35
CA ILE A 78 5.31 8.34 7.72
C ILE A 78 5.05 8.42 6.22
N TYR A 79 6.10 8.32 5.41
CA TYR A 79 6.03 8.26 3.96
C TYR A 79 6.60 6.94 3.47
N HIS A 80 5.77 6.15 2.78
CA HIS A 80 6.16 4.86 2.21
C HIS A 80 6.12 4.94 0.69
N GLU A 81 7.26 4.64 0.07
CA GLU A 81 7.40 4.45 -1.37
C GLU A 81 7.58 2.95 -1.68
N ILE A 82 6.81 2.43 -2.63
CA ILE A 82 6.95 1.06 -3.14
C ILE A 82 7.12 1.13 -4.65
N LEU A 83 8.19 0.53 -5.17
CA LEU A 83 8.41 0.32 -6.59
C LEU A 83 8.12 -1.15 -6.92
N LEU A 84 7.23 -1.37 -7.88
CA LEU A 84 6.90 -2.69 -8.41
C LEU A 84 7.77 -3.03 -9.62
N ALA A 85 7.88 -4.31 -9.94
CA ALA A 85 8.61 -4.81 -11.10
C ALA A 85 8.05 -4.28 -12.45
N SER A 86 6.79 -3.86 -12.47
CA SER A 86 6.15 -3.20 -13.61
C SER A 86 6.50 -1.71 -13.74
N GLU A 87 7.43 -1.20 -12.93
CA GLU A 87 7.80 0.21 -12.78
C GLU A 87 6.70 1.09 -12.16
N ALA A 88 5.56 0.51 -11.80
CA ALA A 88 4.54 1.20 -11.03
C ALA A 88 5.07 1.58 -9.64
N LYS A 89 4.70 2.77 -9.18
CA LYS A 89 5.13 3.35 -7.91
C LYS A 89 3.93 3.68 -7.05
N TYR A 90 3.96 3.20 -5.81
CA TYR A 90 2.99 3.56 -4.79
C TYR A 90 3.65 4.53 -3.84
N TYR A 91 2.90 5.57 -3.49
CA TYR A 91 3.28 6.57 -2.50
C TYR A 91 2.17 6.69 -1.49
N ILE A 92 2.48 6.56 -0.20
CA ILE A 92 1.50 6.65 0.88
C ILE A 92 2.10 7.49 2.01
N GLU A 93 1.42 8.57 2.37
CA GLU A 93 1.73 9.40 3.54
C GLU A 93 0.67 9.20 4.62
N CYS A 94 1.07 8.79 5.82
CA CYS A 94 0.16 8.37 6.87
C CYS A 94 0.67 8.64 8.30
N LYS A 95 -0.21 8.52 9.28
CA LYS A 95 0.10 8.69 10.71
C LYS A 95 0.65 7.42 11.35
N GLY A 96 0.21 6.24 10.88
CA GLY A 96 0.64 4.96 11.42
C GLY A 96 0.79 3.91 10.34
N PHE A 97 1.86 3.12 10.45
CA PHE A 97 2.23 2.06 9.51
C PHE A 97 2.55 0.77 10.26
N LYS A 98 2.11 -0.37 9.72
CA LYS A 98 2.42 -1.69 10.24
C LYS A 98 2.69 -2.67 9.08
N CYS A 99 3.69 -3.51 9.25
CA CYS A 99 4.01 -4.61 8.36
C CYS A 99 3.79 -5.94 9.10
N ILE A 100 3.07 -6.88 8.48
CA ILE A 100 2.79 -8.21 9.02
C ILE A 100 3.15 -9.24 7.95
N GLU A 101 3.98 -10.22 8.30
CA GLU A 101 4.27 -11.35 7.42
C GLU A 101 3.56 -12.60 7.91
N LYS A 102 2.93 -13.33 6.99
CA LYS A 102 2.24 -14.59 7.26
C LYS A 102 2.78 -15.70 6.36
N ILE A 103 3.63 -16.56 6.91
CA ILE A 103 4.23 -17.69 6.19
C ILE A 103 3.17 -18.75 5.88
N HIS A 104 3.19 -19.27 4.66
CA HIS A 104 2.40 -20.41 4.24
C HIS A 104 3.13 -21.70 4.63
N THR A 105 2.39 -22.61 5.25
CA THR A 105 2.88 -23.92 5.71
C THR A 105 2.40 -25.02 4.79
#